data_AF-A0A217EGI1-F1
#
_entry.id   AF-A0A217EGI1-F1
#
_cell.length_a   1.000
_cell.length_b   1.000
_cell.length_c   1.000
_cell.angle_alpha   90.00
_cell.angle_beta   90.00
_cell.angle_gamma   90.00
#
_symmetry.space_group_name_H-M   'P 1'
#
loop_
_entity.id
_entity.type
_entity.pdbx_description
1 polymer ?
#
loop_
_entity_poly.entity_id
_entity_poly.type
_entity_poly.pdbx_seq_one_letter_code
_entity_poly.pdbx_strand_id
1 'polypeptide(L)' 'MNNDTYKNFLSDVIQEILEKKLPVSNETESFDKGYNFAIYEIVSLLVQQSENFGIDKKEIGLGDIQPEINYL' A
#
# COMPACT_ATOMS: atom_id res chain seq x y z
N MET A 1 16.62 -4.68 -14.16
CA MET A 1 16.55 -4.54 -12.70
C MET A 1 16.55 -5.96 -12.13
N ASN A 2 17.36 -6.28 -11.12
CA ASN A 2 17.31 -7.63 -10.51
C ASN A 2 15.98 -7.77 -9.74
N ASN A 3 15.42 -8.97 -9.69
CA ASN A 3 14.15 -9.26 -9.01
C ASN A 3 14.23 -8.88 -7.52
N ASP A 4 15.36 -9.17 -6.86
CA ASP A 4 15.59 -8.78 -5.46
C ASP A 4 15.62 -7.26 -5.27
N THR A 5 16.21 -6.51 -6.21
CA THR A 5 16.25 -5.05 -6.14
C THR A 5 14.84 -4.46 -6.27
N TYR A 6 14.01 -5.03 -7.14
CA TYR A 6 12.64 -4.58 -7.31
C TYR A 6 11.76 -4.95 -6.11
N LYS A 7 11.94 -6.15 -5.55
CA LYS A 7 11.29 -6.55 -4.30
C LYS A 7 11.60 -5.60 -3.14
N ASN A 8 12.88 -5.28 -2.94
CA ASN A 8 13.29 -4.36 -1.88
C ASN A 8 12.69 -2.97 -2.10
N PHE A 9 12.70 -2.47 -3.34
CA PHE A 9 12.04 -1.22 -3.68
C PHE A 9 10.54 -1.24 -3.34
N LEU A 10 9.81 -2.31 -3.69
CA LEU A 10 8.39 -2.41 -3.32
C LEU A 10 8.22 -2.40 -1.80
N SER A 11 9.03 -3.18 -1.08
CA SER A 11 8.98 -3.23 0.39
C SER A 11 9.21 -1.86 1.02
N ASP A 12 10.23 -1.12 0.56
CA ASP A 12 10.55 0.22 1.07
C ASP A 12 9.38 1.19 0.83
N VAL A 13 8.79 1.17 -0.36
CA VAL A 13 7.65 2.02 -0.71
C VAL A 13 6.42 1.69 0.14
N ILE A 14 6.11 0.41 0.31
CA ILE A 14 4.98 -0.05 1.13
C ILE A 14 5.16 0.42 2.57
N GLN A 15 6.35 0.23 3.14
CA GLN A 15 6.64 0.64 4.50
C GLN A 15 6.48 2.16 4.68
N GLU A 16 7.03 2.96 3.76
CA GLU A 16 6.90 4.43 3.79
C GLU A 16 5.44 4.90 3.77
N ILE A 17 4.59 4.26 2.96
CA ILE A 17 3.15 4.60 2.88
C ILE A 17 2.43 4.25 4.18
N LEU A 18 2.69 3.07 4.74
CA LEU A 18 2.03 2.58 5.94
C LEU A 18 2.46 3.36 7.19
N GLU A 19 3.75 3.72 7.30
CA GLU A 19 4.28 4.50 8.41
C GLU A 19 3.85 5.97 8.38
N LYS A 20 3.77 6.55 7.17
CA LYS A 20 3.30 7.93 6.99
C LYS A 20 1.78 8.04 6.89
N LYS A 21 1.06 6.96 7.21
CA LYS A 21 -0.40 7.02 7.30
C LYS A 21 -0.79 8.10 8.29
N LEU A 22 -1.54 9.09 7.82
CA LEU A 22 -2.04 10.14 8.70
C LEU A 22 -3.02 9.47 9.67
N PRO A 23 -2.86 9.65 10.99
CA PRO A 23 -3.90 9.24 11.93
C PRO A 23 -5.19 9.97 11.56
N VAL A 24 -6.33 9.33 11.83
CA VAL A 24 -7.68 9.88 11.58
C VAL A 24 -7.67 11.36 11.90
N SER A 25 -7.81 12.16 10.85
CA SER A 25 -7.56 13.58 10.94
C SER A 25 -8.73 14.24 11.67
N ASN A 26 -8.49 15.38 12.33
CA ASN A 26 -9.60 16.24 12.79
C ASN A 26 -10.26 16.99 11.61
N GLU A 27 -10.01 16.56 10.36
CA GLU A 27 -10.56 17.22 9.18
C GLU A 27 -11.96 16.72 8.83
N THR A 28 -12.51 17.27 7.76
CA THR A 28 -13.85 16.91 7.29
C THR A 28 -13.89 15.47 6.80
N GLU A 29 -15.04 14.81 6.97
CA GLU A 29 -15.31 13.44 6.46
C GLU A 29 -14.95 13.28 4.96
N SER A 30 -15.08 14.34 4.15
CA SER A 30 -14.72 14.31 2.74
C SER A 30 -13.21 14.20 2.49
N PHE A 31 -12.39 14.79 3.36
CA PHE A 31 -10.94 14.70 3.28
C PHE A 31 -10.49 13.28 3.60
N ASP A 32 -10.98 12.70 4.69
CA ASP A 32 -10.65 11.33 5.08
C ASP A 32 -11.05 10.32 4.00
N LYS A 33 -12.21 10.50 3.35
CA LYS A 33 -12.62 9.67 2.20
C LYS A 33 -11.66 9.80 1.02
N GLY A 34 -11.27 11.01 0.64
CA GLY A 34 -10.33 11.24 -0.46
C GLY A 34 -8.95 10.67 -0.15
N TYR A 35 -8.49 10.84 1.10
CA TYR A 35 -7.24 10.29 1.60
C TYR A 35 -7.24 8.76 1.55
N ASN A 36 -8.27 8.11 2.11
CA ASN A 36 -8.40 6.66 2.11
C ASN A 36 -8.45 6.12 0.67
N PHE A 37 -9.19 6.78 -0.24
CA PHE A 37 -9.22 6.40 -1.65
C PHE A 37 -7.84 6.49 -2.32
N ALA A 38 -7.06 7.54 -2.03
CA ALA A 38 -5.70 7.65 -2.56
C ALA A 38 -4.78 6.54 -2.04
N ILE A 39 -4.88 6.17 -0.76
CA ILE A 39 -4.11 5.05 -0.20
C ILE A 39 -4.56 3.73 -0.81
N TYR A 40 -5.87 3.50 -0.98
CA TYR A 40 -6.43 2.33 -1.65
C TYR A 40 -5.81 2.13 -3.04
N GLU A 41 -5.82 3.17 -3.90
CA GLU A 41 -5.30 3.08 -5.27
C GLU A 41 -3.82 2.70 -5.30
N ILE A 42 -3.01 3.29 -4.42
CA ILE A 42 -1.57 3.02 -4.35
C ILE A 42 -1.32 1.59 -3.87
N VAL A 43 -1.99 1.15 -2.80
CA VAL A 43 -1.80 -0.21 -2.27
C VAL A 43 -2.29 -1.26 -3.27
N SER A 44 -3.43 -1.04 -3.93
CA SER A 44 -3.94 -1.93 -4.98
C SER A 44 -2.97 -2.05 -6.15
N LEU A 45 -2.33 -0.94 -6.56
CA LEU A 45 -1.28 -0.98 -7.57
C LEU A 45 -0.08 -1.83 -7.10
N LEU A 46 0.36 -1.69 -5.85
CA LEU A 46 1.49 -2.44 -5.29
C LEU A 46 1.18 -3.94 -5.18
N VAL A 47 -0.05 -4.30 -4.84
CA VAL A 47 -0.56 -5.69 -4.91
C VAL A 47 -0.44 -6.21 -6.33
N GLN A 48 -0.94 -5.48 -7.32
CA GLN A 48 -0.87 -5.89 -8.73
C GLN A 48 0.57 -6.05 -9.22
N GLN A 49 1.49 -5.15 -8.80
CA GLN A 49 2.91 -5.29 -9.12
C GLN A 49 3.48 -6.57 -8.49
N SER A 50 3.19 -6.85 -7.22
CA SER A 50 3.69 -8.08 -6.57
C SER A 50 3.27 -9.34 -7.33
N GLU A 51 2.03 -9.38 -7.81
CA GLU A 51 1.49 -10.52 -8.58
C GLU A 51 2.14 -10.65 -9.95
N ASN A 52 2.30 -9.53 -10.67
CA ASN A 52 2.93 -9.51 -12.00
C ASN A 52 4.41 -9.94 -11.97
N PHE A 53 5.11 -9.67 -10.88
CA PHE A 53 6.52 -10.02 -10.70
C PHE A 53 6.74 -11.31 -9.91
N GLY A 54 5.67 -12.00 -9.50
CA GLY A 54 5.74 -13.25 -8.76
C GLY A 54 6.36 -13.10 -7.36
N ILE A 55 6.17 -11.95 -6.72
CA ILE A 55 6.66 -11.63 -5.39
C ILE A 55 5.58 -11.99 -4.37
N ASP A 56 5.94 -12.74 -3.33
CA ASP A 56 5.01 -13.04 -2.24
C ASP A 56 4.68 -11.74 -1.48
N LYS A 57 3.39 -11.44 -1.37
CA LYS A 57 2.85 -10.28 -0.64
C LYS A 57 3.37 -10.22 0.80
N LYS A 58 3.60 -11.36 1.45
CA LYS A 58 4.16 -11.42 2.81
C LYS A 58 5.60 -10.91 2.88
N GLU A 59 6.40 -11.11 1.83
CA GLU A 59 7.80 -10.67 1.79
C GLU A 59 7.94 -9.15 1.71
N ILE A 60 6.90 -8.44 1.28
CA ILE A 60 6.90 -6.98 1.10
C ILE A 60 5.93 -6.26 2.06
N GLY A 61 5.40 -6.96 3.06
CA GLY A 61 4.52 -6.35 4.07
C GLY A 61 3.06 -6.16 3.66
N LEU A 62 2.60 -6.76 2.57
CA LEU A 62 1.19 -6.75 2.12
C LEU A 62 0.39 -7.99 2.55
N GLY A 63 1.00 -8.90 3.32
CA GLY A 63 0.40 -10.20 3.65
C GLY A 63 -0.99 -10.12 4.31
N ASP A 64 -1.19 -9.11 5.16
CA ASP A 64 -2.42 -8.90 5.93
C ASP A 64 -3.26 -7.71 5.43
N ILE A 65 -2.84 -7.06 4.34
CA ILE A 65 -3.52 -5.87 3.82
C ILE A 65 -4.55 -6.29 2.79
N GLN A 66 -5.80 -5.90 3.04
CA GLN A 66 -6.95 -6.05 2.15
C GLN A 66 -7.41 -4.64 1.78
N PRO A 67 -6.92 -4.06 0.67
CA PRO A 67 -7.12 -2.65 0.36
C PRO A 67 -8.59 -2.22 0.41
N GLU A 68 -9.49 -3.08 -0.08
CA GLU A 68 -10.94 -2.86 -0.12
C GLU A 68 -11.58 -2.82 1.27
N ILE A 69 -10.98 -3.46 2.28
CA ILE A 69 -11.49 -3.49 3.66
C ILE A 69 -10.78 -2.45 4.52
N ASN A 70 -9.51 -2.16 4.22
CA ASN A 70 -8.71 -1.25 5.01
C ASN A 70 -8.93 0.23 4.64
N TYR A 71 -9.43 0.52 3.45
CA TYR A 71 -9.47 1.87 2.89
C TYR A 71 -10.76 2.26 2.13
N LEU A 72 -11.73 1.35 1.95
CA LEU A 72 -13.06 1.64 1.39
C LEU A 72 -14.16 1.32 2.40
#